data_AF-A0AAU7N217-F1
#
_entry.id   AF-A0AAU7N217-F1
#
_cell.length_a   1.000
_cell.length_b   1.000
_cell.length_c   1.000
_cell.angle_alpha   90.00
_cell.angle_beta   90.00
_cell.angle_gamma   90.00
#
_symmetry.space_group_name_H-M   'P 1'
#
loop_
_entity.id
_entity.type
_entity.pdbx_description
1 polymer ?
#
loop_
_entity_poly.entity_id
_entity_poly.type
_entity_poly.pdbx_seq_one_letter_code
_entity_poly.pdbx_strand_id
1 'polypeptide(L)'
;MKRLQNILLFGLLFIGAFQGYAQPFTLNKAIQPVELKLLADTRTGHEGELGIAYFNRLKDSVMYHYVTGHDLYNFVDVLVTSVDGTPLKVSLAKDNWEVVQAQQNTVNARDGVANFKIRTWGSFGIKIEPEQPNNSIYTIAVVASPERKTYLGSAFRSINEDEMTSSGEASPSEAAGTSDDGGGANYLLYIALGVALLVIGVLAGKLMGRKGKGTTVILVLLSLVPLSSFGQDGGAVLTMEEFENWKKQQNSKHAMVMSQLAALESERKAVDKAVMDLDKTIATIRKQWDNVKLLYDAYNNGLGKCISSTPPAQAPSIPSICTDLSLDDNGYISEEEDQECAECFLEARKEFNNIRYQFEKLATIYKCTKDFSNAAISFGDDVSGFTPSGVGGLAWQTQRRNIEKSVTELEQAYDKKYGEFLQSLADAMMELNICEAKYGVEDWYDRFGYMYFEFMKDKYQRKD
;
A
#
# COMPACT_ATOMS: atom_id res chain seq x y z
N MET A 1 21.72 -27.16 11.26
CA MET A 1 20.96 -28.13 10.42
C MET A 1 19.99 -27.34 9.56
N LYS A 2 20.25 -27.29 8.26
CA LYS A 2 19.43 -26.61 7.24
C LYS A 2 18.24 -27.51 6.90
N ARG A 3 17.00 -27.00 7.01
CA ARG A 3 15.79 -27.36 6.22
C ARG A 3 14.53 -26.85 6.94
N LEU A 4 14.16 -25.60 6.71
CA LEU A 4 12.80 -25.10 6.97
C LEU A 4 12.53 -23.77 6.23
N GLN A 5 13.08 -23.63 5.02
CA GLN A 5 13.06 -22.37 4.27
C GLN A 5 12.18 -22.39 3.00
N ASN A 6 11.30 -23.38 2.81
CA ASN A 6 10.52 -23.51 1.57
C ASN A 6 9.10 -24.06 1.79
N ILE A 7 8.23 -23.36 2.53
CA ILE A 7 6.76 -23.50 2.40
C ILE A 7 6.09 -22.14 2.66
N LEU A 8 6.18 -21.21 1.71
CA LEU A 8 5.33 -20.02 1.68
C LEU A 8 5.28 -19.46 0.25
N LEU A 9 4.89 -20.29 -0.71
CA LEU A 9 4.84 -19.87 -2.11
C LEU A 9 3.79 -20.62 -2.95
N PHE A 10 2.55 -20.77 -2.49
CA PHE A 10 1.45 -21.25 -3.36
C PHE A 10 0.06 -20.77 -2.93
N GLY A 11 -0.05 -19.50 -2.53
CA GLY A 11 -1.32 -18.91 -2.10
C GLY A 11 -1.58 -17.55 -2.73
N LEU A 12 -1.71 -17.48 -4.07
CA LEU A 12 -2.59 -16.55 -4.83
C LEU A 12 -2.22 -16.53 -6.32
N LEU A 13 -2.50 -17.64 -7.01
CA LEU A 13 -2.56 -17.73 -8.48
C LEU A 13 -3.93 -17.25 -9.02
N PHE A 14 -4.47 -16.17 -8.44
CA PHE A 14 -5.75 -15.55 -8.83
C PHE A 14 -5.71 -14.01 -8.82
N ILE A 15 -4.57 -13.42 -9.24
CA ILE A 15 -4.46 -11.98 -9.57
C ILE A 15 -4.48 -11.79 -11.11
N GLY A 16 -5.07 -12.74 -11.84
CA GLY A 16 -4.99 -12.82 -13.30
C GLY A 16 -6.07 -12.06 -14.08
N ALA A 17 -6.99 -11.33 -13.43
CA ALA A 17 -8.14 -10.72 -14.11
C ALA A 17 -8.27 -9.19 -13.93
N PHE A 18 -7.28 -8.50 -13.35
CA PHE A 18 -7.42 -7.10 -12.92
C PHE A 18 -6.55 -6.09 -13.69
N GLN A 19 -6.39 -6.24 -15.01
CA GLN A 19 -5.72 -5.22 -15.82
C GLN A 19 -6.60 -3.98 -16.14
N GLY A 20 -7.87 -3.97 -15.71
CA GLY A 20 -8.81 -2.87 -15.95
C GLY A 20 -8.73 -1.67 -14.98
N TYR A 21 -7.88 -1.73 -13.95
CA TYR A 21 -7.86 -0.76 -12.84
C TYR A 21 -6.51 -0.08 -12.61
N ALA A 22 -5.58 -0.22 -13.55
CA ALA A 22 -4.23 0.31 -13.39
C ALA A 22 -4.13 1.82 -13.67
N GLN A 23 -5.22 2.52 -14.00
CA GLN A 23 -5.22 3.96 -14.31
C GLN A 23 -6.54 4.61 -13.88
N PRO A 24 -6.59 5.95 -13.72
CA PRO A 24 -7.87 6.65 -13.56
C PRO A 24 -8.85 6.28 -14.69
N PHE A 25 -10.12 6.10 -14.33
CA PHE A 25 -11.15 5.64 -15.24
C PHE A 25 -11.45 6.67 -16.33
N THR A 26 -11.71 6.17 -17.54
CA THR A 26 -12.20 6.96 -18.68
C THR A 26 -13.00 6.09 -19.64
N LEU A 27 -14.03 6.69 -20.24
CA LEU A 27 -14.76 6.11 -21.37
C LEU A 27 -14.23 6.58 -22.73
N ASN A 28 -13.34 7.58 -22.73
CA ASN A 28 -12.74 8.13 -23.94
C ASN A 28 -11.57 7.27 -24.41
N LYS A 29 -11.80 6.44 -25.44
CA LYS A 29 -10.78 5.57 -26.04
C LYS A 29 -9.62 6.30 -26.71
N ALA A 30 -9.76 7.60 -26.99
CA ALA A 30 -8.66 8.41 -27.51
C ALA A 30 -7.61 8.74 -26.44
N ILE A 31 -7.99 8.66 -25.16
CA ILE A 31 -7.05 8.78 -24.05
C ILE A 31 -6.31 7.43 -23.94
N GLN A 32 -5.01 7.46 -24.25
CA GLN A 32 -4.10 6.31 -24.16
C GLN A 32 -2.94 6.65 -23.22
N PRO A 33 -3.15 6.55 -21.90
CA PRO A 33 -2.16 7.01 -20.93
C PRO A 33 -0.89 6.17 -20.94
N VAL A 34 0.25 6.82 -20.68
CA VAL A 34 1.56 6.18 -20.58
C VAL A 34 1.77 5.65 -19.17
N GLU A 35 2.09 4.36 -19.02
CA GLU A 35 2.43 3.78 -17.72
C GLU A 35 3.83 4.21 -17.27
N LEU A 36 3.91 4.71 -16.04
CA LEU A 36 5.12 5.02 -15.31
C LEU A 36 5.24 4.07 -14.13
N LYS A 37 5.70 2.85 -14.41
CA LYS A 37 5.90 1.82 -13.38
C LYS A 37 7.16 2.12 -12.57
N LEU A 38 7.01 2.36 -11.27
CA LEU A 38 8.14 2.57 -10.38
C LEU A 38 8.97 1.29 -10.26
N LEU A 39 10.29 1.46 -10.29
CA LEU A 39 11.26 0.37 -10.22
C LEU A 39 12.13 0.55 -8.98
N ALA A 40 12.58 -0.55 -8.39
CA ALA A 40 13.47 -0.51 -7.25
C ALA A 40 14.78 0.21 -7.60
N ASP A 41 15.24 1.07 -6.67
CA ASP A 41 16.55 1.68 -6.77
C ASP A 41 17.61 0.67 -6.32
N THR A 42 18.43 0.22 -7.25
CA THR A 42 19.47 -0.80 -7.05
C THR A 42 20.79 -0.23 -6.55
N ARG A 43 20.88 1.10 -6.41
CA ARG A 43 22.11 1.76 -5.95
C ARG A 43 22.29 1.54 -4.44
N THR A 44 23.54 1.33 -4.04
CA THR A 44 23.91 1.16 -2.62
C THR A 44 23.47 2.37 -1.78
N GLY A 45 22.80 2.12 -0.65
CA GLY A 45 22.28 3.15 0.26
C GLY A 45 20.89 3.67 -0.11
N HIS A 46 20.21 3.05 -1.08
CA HIS A 46 18.84 3.37 -1.51
C HIS A 46 17.90 2.15 -1.39
N GLU A 47 18.21 1.24 -0.47
CA GLU A 47 17.46 -0.02 -0.31
C GLU A 47 15.98 0.25 0.03
N GLY A 48 15.09 -0.32 -0.77
CA GLY A 48 13.64 -0.15 -0.62
C GLY A 48 13.06 1.12 -1.27
N GLU A 49 13.91 2.04 -1.74
CA GLU A 49 13.43 3.17 -2.55
C GLU A 49 12.92 2.68 -3.91
N LEU A 50 11.91 3.37 -4.43
CA LEU A 50 11.44 3.17 -5.79
C LEU A 50 11.54 4.47 -6.58
N GLY A 51 11.75 4.38 -7.88
CA GLY A 51 11.66 5.56 -8.71
C GLY A 51 11.68 5.30 -10.20
N ILE A 52 11.28 6.32 -10.94
CA ILE A 52 11.38 6.39 -12.40
C ILE A 52 11.59 7.83 -12.84
N ALA A 53 12.36 8.03 -13.92
CA ALA A 53 12.43 9.30 -14.63
C ALA A 53 11.92 9.09 -16.05
N TYR A 54 11.15 10.04 -16.55
CA TYR A 54 10.53 10.00 -17.86
C TYR A 54 10.69 11.33 -18.56
N PHE A 55 11.02 11.28 -19.84
CA PHE A 55 11.24 12.44 -20.70
C PHE A 55 10.36 12.31 -21.91
N ASN A 56 9.62 13.36 -22.25
CA ASN A 56 8.91 13.38 -23.52
C ASN A 56 8.80 14.81 -24.05
N ARG A 57 8.37 14.90 -25.30
CA ARG A 57 8.02 16.14 -25.96
C ARG A 57 6.51 16.21 -26.12
N LEU A 58 5.95 17.33 -25.67
CA LEU A 58 4.54 17.65 -25.80
C LEU A 58 4.27 18.07 -27.25
N LYS A 59 3.29 17.46 -27.92
CA LYS A 59 2.91 17.77 -29.32
C LYS A 59 1.56 18.49 -29.36
N ASP A 60 1.48 19.70 -28.78
CA ASP A 60 0.28 20.56 -28.72
C ASP A 60 -0.99 19.93 -28.12
N SER A 61 -0.89 18.74 -27.53
CA SER A 61 -2.02 17.99 -26.97
C SER A 61 -1.76 17.61 -25.53
N VAL A 62 -2.84 17.46 -24.76
CA VAL A 62 -2.77 16.93 -23.39
C VAL A 62 -2.13 15.53 -23.38
N MET A 63 -1.18 15.32 -22.49
CA MET A 63 -0.55 14.02 -22.27
C MET A 63 -0.99 13.43 -20.94
N TYR A 64 -1.29 12.14 -20.97
CA TYR A 64 -1.81 11.40 -19.82
C TYR A 64 -0.79 10.34 -19.41
N HIS A 65 -0.44 10.29 -18.12
CA HIS A 65 0.47 9.30 -17.57
C HIS A 65 -0.13 8.72 -16.31
N TYR A 66 0.09 7.44 -16.02
CA TYR A 66 -0.34 6.86 -14.75
C TYR A 66 0.82 6.13 -14.08
N VAL A 67 0.90 6.25 -12.76
CA VAL A 67 1.99 5.68 -11.96
C VAL A 67 1.52 4.39 -11.30
N THR A 68 2.36 3.36 -11.35
CA THR A 68 2.13 2.06 -10.69
C THR A 68 3.37 1.61 -9.92
N GLY A 69 3.24 0.59 -9.05
CA GLY A 69 4.38 -0.07 -8.41
C GLY A 69 4.76 0.42 -7.01
N HIS A 70 4.14 1.50 -6.51
CA HIS A 70 4.24 1.90 -5.10
C HIS A 70 3.18 1.20 -4.25
N ASP A 71 3.43 1.15 -2.94
CA ASP A 71 2.52 0.69 -1.91
C ASP A 71 2.01 1.86 -1.03
N LEU A 72 0.97 1.57 -0.25
CA LEU A 72 0.37 2.43 0.77
C LEU A 72 1.40 3.07 1.73
N TYR A 73 2.48 2.34 2.03
CA TYR A 73 3.50 2.75 2.99
C TYR A 73 4.64 3.55 2.39
N ASN A 74 4.64 3.76 1.07
CA ASN A 74 5.61 4.64 0.45
C ASN A 74 5.10 6.09 0.45
N PHE A 75 5.99 7.03 0.77
CA PHE A 75 5.78 8.44 0.52
C PHE A 75 6.23 8.75 -0.90
N VAL A 76 5.34 9.30 -1.73
CA VAL A 76 5.61 9.52 -3.15
C VAL A 76 5.73 11.01 -3.45
N ASP A 77 6.80 11.41 -4.10
CA ASP A 77 6.96 12.74 -4.70
C ASP A 77 6.84 12.62 -6.21
N VAL A 78 5.97 13.46 -6.80
CA VAL A 78 5.83 13.62 -8.24
C VAL A 78 6.42 14.98 -8.62
N LEU A 79 7.47 14.94 -9.43
CA LEU A 79 8.24 16.10 -9.86
C LEU A 79 8.05 16.26 -11.37
N VAL A 80 7.49 17.38 -11.80
CA VAL A 80 7.31 17.70 -13.22
C VAL A 80 7.98 19.02 -13.55
N THR A 81 8.84 19.01 -14.55
CA THR A 81 9.64 20.18 -14.97
C THR A 81 9.44 20.42 -16.45
N SER A 82 9.32 21.69 -16.84
CA SER A 82 9.42 22.13 -18.23
C SER A 82 10.89 22.45 -18.54
N VAL A 83 11.46 21.79 -19.54
CA VAL A 83 12.89 21.92 -19.86
C VAL A 83 13.18 23.24 -20.58
N ASP A 84 12.27 23.69 -21.44
CA ASP A 84 12.41 24.93 -22.19
C ASP A 84 11.85 26.16 -21.45
N GLY A 85 11.37 25.97 -20.21
CA GLY A 85 10.79 27.02 -19.37
C GLY A 85 9.37 27.41 -19.75
N THR A 86 8.75 26.72 -20.70
CA THR A 86 7.34 26.96 -21.04
C THR A 86 6.42 26.57 -19.88
N PRO A 87 5.35 27.33 -19.62
CA PRO A 87 4.39 26.97 -18.59
C PRO A 87 3.65 25.68 -18.94
N LEU A 88 3.73 24.72 -18.02
CA LEU A 88 2.97 23.48 -18.06
C LEU A 88 2.04 23.45 -16.85
N LYS A 89 0.76 23.18 -17.12
CA LYS A 89 -0.21 22.88 -16.09
C LYS A 89 -0.17 21.38 -15.81
N VAL A 90 0.05 21.03 -14.55
CA VAL A 90 0.18 19.65 -14.09
C VAL A 90 -0.95 19.36 -13.12
N SER A 91 -1.74 18.34 -13.41
CA SER A 91 -2.88 17.93 -12.58
C SER A 91 -2.76 16.47 -12.22
N LEU A 92 -3.12 16.13 -10.97
CA LEU A 92 -3.22 14.76 -10.52
C LEU A 92 -4.67 14.28 -10.50
N ALA A 93 -4.87 13.03 -10.91
CA ALA A 93 -6.16 12.35 -10.92
C ALA A 93 -6.07 11.03 -10.16
N LYS A 94 -7.12 10.62 -9.45
CA LYS A 94 -7.16 9.30 -8.77
C LYS A 94 -8.14 8.36 -9.46
N ASP A 95 -9.42 8.70 -9.39
CA ASP A 95 -10.48 7.77 -9.75
C ASP A 95 -10.90 7.90 -11.21
N ASN A 96 -10.92 9.12 -11.74
CA ASN A 96 -11.17 9.42 -13.14
C ASN A 96 -10.39 10.66 -13.57
N TRP A 97 -10.19 10.81 -14.88
CA TRP A 97 -9.37 11.88 -15.45
C TRP A 97 -9.99 13.28 -15.40
N GLU A 98 -11.30 13.38 -15.17
CA GLU A 98 -12.03 14.66 -15.13
C GLU A 98 -12.02 15.29 -13.73
N VAL A 99 -11.85 14.47 -12.68
CA VAL A 99 -11.78 14.94 -11.29
C VAL A 99 -10.32 15.20 -10.90
N VAL A 100 -9.92 16.46 -10.99
CA VAL A 100 -8.62 16.95 -10.54
C VAL A 100 -8.55 16.96 -9.01
N GLN A 101 -7.57 16.25 -8.46
CA GLN A 101 -7.35 16.14 -7.01
C GLN A 101 -6.31 17.14 -6.49
N ALA A 102 -5.30 17.45 -7.31
CA ALA A 102 -4.29 18.45 -7.04
C ALA A 102 -3.80 19.06 -8.37
N GLN A 103 -3.36 20.31 -8.34
CA GLN A 103 -2.87 21.01 -9.52
C GLN A 103 -1.78 22.01 -9.17
N GLN A 104 -0.76 22.10 -10.00
CA GLN A 104 0.30 23.11 -9.96
C GLN A 104 0.70 23.52 -11.38
N ASN A 105 1.38 24.65 -11.50
CA ASN A 105 1.98 25.12 -12.75
C ASN A 105 3.51 25.20 -12.55
N THR A 106 4.28 24.76 -13.55
CA THR A 106 5.75 24.73 -13.49
C THR A 106 6.38 26.12 -13.30
N VAL A 107 5.78 27.20 -13.82
CA VAL A 107 6.35 28.57 -13.76
C VAL A 107 6.17 29.22 -12.39
N ASN A 108 5.07 28.92 -11.70
CA ASN A 108 4.80 29.47 -10.37
C ASN A 108 5.36 28.59 -9.24
N ALA A 109 5.90 27.41 -9.59
CA ALA A 109 6.49 26.51 -8.63
C ALA A 109 7.92 26.92 -8.28
N ARG A 110 8.32 26.65 -7.04
CA ARG A 110 9.69 26.90 -6.57
C ARG A 110 10.67 26.12 -7.46
N ASP A 111 11.70 26.81 -7.94
CA ASP A 111 12.75 26.26 -8.81
C ASP A 111 12.25 25.71 -10.16
N GLY A 112 11.03 26.07 -10.60
CA GLY A 112 10.48 25.64 -11.90
C GLY A 112 9.91 24.22 -11.92
N VAL A 113 9.78 23.57 -10.75
CA VAL A 113 9.39 22.16 -10.60
C VAL A 113 8.04 22.07 -9.91
N ALA A 114 7.01 21.61 -10.63
CA ALA A 114 5.75 21.24 -10.02
C ALA A 114 5.98 20.00 -9.14
N ASN A 115 5.84 20.16 -7.82
CA ASN A 115 6.17 19.12 -6.84
C ASN A 115 4.93 18.76 -6.03
N PHE A 116 4.46 17.52 -6.18
CA PHE A 116 3.37 16.97 -5.41
C PHE A 116 3.86 15.90 -4.43
N LYS A 117 3.58 16.12 -3.15
CA LYS A 117 3.83 15.16 -2.06
C LYS A 117 2.57 14.40 -1.76
N ILE A 118 2.54 13.10 -2.04
CA ILE A 118 1.31 12.30 -2.01
C ILE A 118 1.51 10.96 -1.28
N ARG A 119 0.47 10.53 -0.58
CA ARG A 119 0.25 9.12 -0.21
C ARG A 119 -0.98 8.64 -0.94
N THR A 120 -0.89 7.50 -1.59
CA THR A 120 -2.04 6.91 -2.29
C THR A 120 -1.87 5.39 -2.41
N TRP A 121 -2.95 4.71 -2.81
CA TRP A 121 -2.98 3.27 -3.00
C TRP A 121 -3.45 2.96 -4.41
N GLY A 122 -2.81 1.96 -5.02
CA GLY A 122 -3.01 1.63 -6.41
C GLY A 122 -2.45 2.71 -7.32
N SER A 123 -2.98 2.81 -8.54
CA SER A 123 -2.50 3.80 -9.49
C SER A 123 -3.06 5.19 -9.25
N PHE A 124 -2.35 6.20 -9.74
CA PHE A 124 -2.84 7.57 -9.90
C PHE A 124 -2.37 8.15 -11.24
N GLY A 125 -3.10 9.13 -11.75
CA GLY A 125 -2.81 9.81 -13.00
C GLY A 125 -2.08 11.14 -12.83
N ILE A 126 -1.27 11.47 -13.82
CA ILE A 126 -0.59 12.75 -14.03
C ILE A 126 -1.01 13.23 -15.42
N LYS A 127 -1.73 14.35 -15.44
CA LYS A 127 -2.17 15.05 -16.65
C LYS A 127 -1.26 16.26 -16.87
N ILE A 128 -0.67 16.35 -18.05
CA ILE A 128 0.18 17.47 -18.46
C ILE A 128 -0.50 18.20 -19.59
N GLU A 129 -0.83 19.46 -19.34
CA GLU A 129 -1.53 20.34 -20.29
C GLU A 129 -0.59 21.50 -20.67
N PRO A 130 -0.38 21.76 -21.98
CA PRO A 130 0.28 22.98 -22.41
C PRO A 130 -0.63 24.18 -22.11
N GLU A 131 -0.10 25.26 -21.55
CA GLU A 131 -0.88 26.52 -21.47
C GLU A 131 -0.92 27.27 -22.81
N GLN A 132 0.05 27.01 -23.69
CA GLN A 132 0.11 27.51 -25.05
C GLN A 132 0.57 26.38 -25.97
N PRO A 133 0.04 26.25 -27.20
CA PRO A 133 0.53 25.29 -28.17
C PRO A 133 2.04 25.44 -28.32
N ASN A 134 2.77 24.41 -27.91
CA ASN A 134 4.21 24.35 -27.97
C ASN A 134 4.69 22.90 -28.15
N ASN A 135 5.91 22.80 -28.66
CA ASN A 135 6.60 21.53 -28.87
C ASN A 135 7.58 21.26 -27.71
N SER A 136 7.12 21.48 -26.47
CA SER A 136 7.99 21.61 -25.30
C SER A 136 8.44 20.28 -24.74
N ILE A 137 9.70 20.22 -24.31
CA ILE A 137 10.23 19.05 -23.61
C ILE A 137 9.87 19.16 -22.13
N TYR A 138 9.35 18.07 -21.56
CA TYR A 138 9.10 17.98 -20.13
C TYR A 138 9.70 16.71 -19.56
N THR A 139 9.92 16.74 -18.24
CA THR A 139 10.37 15.59 -17.47
C THR A 139 9.39 15.30 -16.36
N ILE A 140 9.11 14.02 -16.13
CA ILE A 140 8.44 13.53 -14.93
C ILE A 140 9.44 12.67 -14.17
N ALA A 141 9.71 12.98 -12.91
CA ALA A 141 10.32 12.03 -12.00
C ALA A 141 9.34 11.71 -10.89
N VAL A 142 9.22 10.42 -10.62
CA VAL A 142 8.43 9.93 -9.50
C VAL A 142 9.36 9.13 -8.62
N VAL A 143 9.48 9.53 -7.36
CA VAL A 143 10.31 8.86 -6.37
C VAL A 143 9.43 8.47 -5.20
N ALA A 144 9.68 7.28 -4.66
CA ALA A 144 8.97 6.75 -3.52
C ALA A 144 9.97 6.34 -2.44
N SER A 145 9.69 6.73 -1.20
CA SER A 145 10.49 6.33 -0.04
C SER A 145 10.49 4.82 0.13
N PRO A 146 11.40 4.24 0.93
CA PRO A 146 11.18 2.92 1.51
C PRO A 146 9.84 2.88 2.24
N GLU A 147 9.26 1.67 2.40
CA GLU A 147 8.04 1.52 3.19
C GLU A 147 8.28 2.01 4.63
N ARG A 148 7.48 2.96 5.10
CA ARG A 148 7.52 3.44 6.48
C ARG A 148 6.23 3.05 7.20
N LYS A 149 6.36 2.33 8.31
CA LYS A 149 5.23 1.71 9.02
C LYS A 149 4.92 2.37 10.37
N THR A 150 5.58 3.44 10.76
CA THR A 150 5.54 3.92 12.16
C THR A 150 4.25 4.62 12.62
N TYR A 151 3.25 4.88 11.75
CA TYR A 151 2.07 5.67 12.14
C TYR A 151 1.12 5.00 13.15
N LEU A 152 1.11 3.68 13.27
CA LEU A 152 0.19 2.99 14.19
C LEU A 152 0.57 3.13 15.67
N GLY A 153 1.76 3.66 15.96
CA GLY A 153 2.29 3.73 17.31
C GLY A 153 2.45 2.36 17.98
N SER A 154 2.95 2.39 19.21
CA SER A 154 3.00 1.19 20.04
C SER A 154 1.60 0.79 20.51
N ALA A 155 1.26 -0.50 20.41
CA ALA A 155 0.11 -1.05 21.12
C ALA A 155 0.43 -1.32 22.60
N PHE A 156 1.70 -1.30 22.99
CA PHE A 156 2.16 -1.69 24.30
C PHE A 156 2.34 -0.47 25.21
N ARG A 157 2.03 -0.67 26.49
CA ARG A 157 2.38 0.25 27.58
C ARG A 157 3.08 -0.52 28.70
N SER A 158 3.75 0.21 29.59
CA SER A 158 4.31 -0.40 30.79
C SER A 158 3.17 -0.88 31.68
N ILE A 159 3.36 -2.05 32.27
CA ILE A 159 2.44 -2.63 33.23
C ILE A 159 2.80 -2.13 34.63
N ASN A 160 1.78 -1.74 35.40
CA ASN A 160 1.99 -1.31 36.78
C ASN A 160 2.04 -2.53 37.73
N GLU A 161 2.71 -2.40 38.87
CA GLU A 161 2.86 -3.49 39.86
C GLU A 161 1.51 -4.03 40.37
N ASP A 162 0.51 -3.15 40.56
CA ASP A 162 -0.84 -3.52 40.98
C ASP A 162 -1.58 -4.34 39.92
N GLU A 163 -1.24 -4.15 38.65
CA GLU A 163 -1.78 -4.93 37.53
C GLU A 163 -1.08 -6.29 37.34
N MET A 164 0.06 -6.52 37.99
CA MET A 164 0.78 -7.79 37.85
C MET A 164 0.11 -8.92 38.63
N THR A 165 -0.49 -8.64 39.79
CA THR A 165 -1.11 -9.66 40.64
C THR A 165 -2.58 -9.92 40.28
N SER A 166 -3.04 -11.18 40.37
CA SER A 166 -4.46 -11.53 40.14
C SER A 166 -5.35 -11.25 41.37
N SER A 167 -4.74 -10.86 42.51
CA SER A 167 -5.45 -10.47 43.72
C SER A 167 -6.03 -9.07 43.54
N GLY A 168 -7.29 -9.01 43.11
CA GLY A 168 -8.07 -7.78 43.13
C GLY A 168 -8.21 -7.25 44.56
N GLU A 169 -7.32 -6.34 44.96
CA GLU A 169 -7.66 -5.36 45.99
C GLU A 169 -8.41 -4.21 45.32
N ALA A 170 -9.74 -4.36 45.30
CA ALA A 170 -10.61 -3.25 45.07
C ALA A 170 -10.32 -2.18 46.13
N SER A 171 -9.89 -0.99 45.69
CA SER A 171 -9.96 0.21 46.53
C SER A 171 -11.43 0.40 46.97
N PRO A 172 -11.68 0.69 48.27
CA PRO A 172 -13.04 0.74 48.80
C PRO A 172 -13.70 2.10 48.51
N SER A 173 -14.73 2.10 47.68
CA SER A 173 -15.91 2.95 47.88
C SER A 173 -17.15 2.47 47.09
N GLU A 174 -18.04 1.83 47.84
CA GLU A 174 -19.50 1.80 47.77
C GLU A 174 -20.22 2.08 46.42
N ALA A 175 -20.96 1.07 45.92
CA ALA A 175 -22.41 0.97 46.21
C ALA A 175 -23.01 -0.34 45.68
N ALA A 176 -23.94 -0.86 46.47
CA ALA A 176 -24.53 -2.19 46.42
C ALA A 176 -25.47 -2.45 45.22
N GLY A 177 -25.61 -3.74 44.87
CA GLY A 177 -26.64 -4.23 43.96
C GLY A 177 -26.56 -5.74 43.68
N THR A 178 -26.95 -6.55 44.68
CA THR A 178 -27.37 -7.97 44.64
C THR A 178 -26.93 -8.85 43.45
N SER A 179 -25.98 -9.74 43.72
CA SER A 179 -25.73 -10.99 42.99
C SER A 179 -26.51 -12.14 43.63
N ASP A 180 -27.24 -12.88 42.79
CA ASP A 180 -27.66 -14.26 43.06
C ASP A 180 -26.76 -15.14 42.18
N ASP A 181 -25.92 -15.96 42.83
CA ASP A 181 -24.85 -16.74 42.20
C ASP A 181 -25.31 -18.20 42.01
N GLY A 182 -25.10 -18.70 40.80
CA GLY A 182 -25.37 -20.06 40.38
C GLY A 182 -24.25 -20.52 39.48
N GLY A 183 -23.12 -20.90 40.10
CA GLY A 183 -21.93 -21.39 39.41
C GLY A 183 -22.18 -22.64 38.57
N GLY A 184 -21.61 -22.64 37.36
CA GLY A 184 -21.55 -23.81 36.48
C GLY A 184 -20.33 -23.72 35.58
N ALA A 185 -19.36 -24.61 35.80
CA ALA A 185 -18.21 -24.77 34.92
C ALA A 185 -18.69 -25.05 33.48
N ASN A 186 -18.26 -24.23 32.52
CA ASN A 186 -18.70 -24.29 31.13
C ASN A 186 -18.05 -25.47 30.38
N TYR A 187 -18.55 -26.68 30.63
CA TYR A 187 -18.28 -27.91 29.86
C TYR A 187 -18.59 -27.75 28.36
N LEU A 188 -19.40 -26.76 27.99
CA LEU A 188 -19.81 -26.45 26.62
C LEU A 188 -18.64 -25.96 25.74
N LEU A 189 -17.66 -25.27 26.32
CA LEU A 189 -16.47 -24.79 25.60
C LEU A 189 -15.53 -25.96 25.22
N TYR A 190 -15.33 -26.91 26.15
CA TYR A 190 -14.50 -28.10 25.90
C TYR A 190 -15.15 -29.07 24.91
N ILE A 191 -16.48 -29.16 24.89
CA ILE A 191 -17.22 -29.94 23.90
C ILE A 191 -17.11 -29.30 22.51
N ALA A 192 -17.16 -27.96 22.40
CA ALA A 192 -16.98 -27.24 21.14
C ALA A 192 -15.55 -27.38 20.58
N LEU A 193 -14.53 -27.31 21.43
CA LEU A 193 -13.12 -27.47 21.05
C LEU A 193 -12.82 -28.91 20.59
N GLY A 194 -13.40 -29.91 21.28
CA GLY A 194 -13.28 -31.32 20.91
C GLY A 194 -13.92 -31.66 19.56
N VAL A 195 -15.06 -31.06 19.23
CA VAL A 195 -15.73 -31.26 17.94
C VAL A 195 -14.95 -30.60 16.79
N ALA A 196 -14.34 -29.43 17.01
CA ALA A 196 -13.52 -28.75 16.02
C ALA A 196 -12.27 -29.57 15.61
N LEU A 197 -11.57 -30.17 16.58
CA LEU A 197 -10.41 -31.03 16.30
C LEU A 197 -10.79 -32.33 15.57
N LEU A 198 -11.97 -32.88 15.85
CA LEU A 198 -12.50 -34.07 15.18
C LEU A 198 -12.85 -33.78 13.71
N VAL A 199 -13.41 -32.60 13.42
CA VAL A 199 -13.70 -32.17 12.03
C VAL A 199 -12.41 -31.95 11.24
N ILE A 200 -11.37 -31.38 11.85
CA ILE A 200 -10.05 -31.20 11.22
C ILE A 200 -9.39 -32.56 10.96
N GLY A 201 -9.47 -33.50 11.91
CA GLY A 201 -8.98 -34.88 11.73
C GLY A 201 -9.70 -35.65 10.63
N VAL A 202 -11.03 -35.50 10.51
CA VAL A 202 -11.85 -36.12 9.47
C VAL A 202 -11.59 -35.49 8.09
N LEU A 203 -11.36 -34.18 8.01
CA LEU A 203 -10.99 -33.51 6.76
C LEU A 203 -9.58 -33.89 6.29
N ALA A 204 -8.61 -33.99 7.21
CA ALA A 204 -7.27 -34.46 6.91
C ALA A 204 -7.26 -35.95 6.47
N GLY A 205 -8.05 -36.79 7.13
CA GLY A 205 -8.22 -38.21 6.76
C GLY A 205 -8.91 -38.40 5.40
N LYS A 206 -9.87 -37.54 5.04
CA LYS A 206 -10.59 -37.61 3.76
C LYS A 206 -9.76 -37.11 2.57
N LEU A 207 -8.77 -36.26 2.80
CA LEU A 207 -7.82 -35.78 1.79
C LEU A 207 -6.67 -36.77 1.51
N MET A 208 -6.32 -37.64 2.45
CA MET A 208 -5.27 -38.66 2.26
C MET A 208 -5.79 -39.99 1.66
N GLY A 209 -7.10 -40.15 1.45
CA GLY A 209 -7.72 -41.42 1.07
C GLY A 209 -7.96 -41.69 -0.42
N ARG A 210 -7.71 -40.75 -1.35
CA ARG A 210 -8.01 -40.96 -2.79
C ARG A 210 -6.76 -41.11 -3.64
N LYS A 211 -6.22 -42.34 -3.66
CA LYS A 211 -5.37 -42.82 -4.76
C LYS A 211 -6.23 -42.99 -6.02
N GLY A 212 -6.06 -42.10 -7.00
CA GLY A 212 -6.65 -42.23 -8.34
C GLY A 212 -5.71 -41.62 -9.37
N LYS A 213 -5.22 -42.47 -10.27
CA LYS A 213 -4.24 -42.14 -11.32
C LYS A 213 -4.88 -41.29 -12.42
N GLY A 214 -4.10 -40.34 -12.94
CA GLY A 214 -4.14 -39.96 -14.35
C GLY A 214 -5.05 -38.78 -14.71
N THR A 215 -4.45 -37.60 -14.85
CA THR A 215 -4.78 -36.67 -15.94
C THR A 215 -3.62 -35.70 -16.15
N THR A 216 -2.82 -36.00 -17.15
CA THR A 216 -1.92 -35.08 -17.83
C THR A 216 -2.77 -33.92 -18.37
N VAL A 217 -2.65 -32.72 -17.80
CA VAL A 217 -3.17 -31.49 -18.41
C VAL A 217 -1.99 -30.68 -18.88
N ILE A 218 -1.85 -30.67 -20.20
CA ILE A 218 -1.03 -29.79 -21.02
C ILE A 218 -1.38 -28.34 -20.62
N LEU A 219 -0.47 -27.67 -19.92
CA LEU A 219 -0.59 -26.25 -19.59
C LEU A 219 0.20 -25.45 -20.62
N VAL A 220 -0.52 -25.21 -21.73
CA VAL A 220 -0.48 -24.06 -22.64
C VAL A 220 0.65 -23.05 -22.38
N LEU A 221 1.67 -23.14 -23.23
CA LEU A 221 2.70 -22.15 -23.55
C LEU A 221 2.08 -20.92 -24.26
N LEU A 222 1.40 -20.04 -23.53
CA LEU A 222 0.87 -18.76 -24.08
C LEU A 222 0.95 -17.57 -23.10
N SER A 223 1.94 -17.57 -22.19
CA SER A 223 2.11 -16.49 -21.19
C SER A 223 3.47 -15.78 -21.24
N LEU A 224 4.08 -15.62 -22.42
CA LEU A 224 5.32 -14.84 -22.57
C LEU A 224 5.35 -14.00 -23.86
N VAL A 225 4.27 -13.27 -24.15
CA VAL A 225 4.36 -12.08 -24.99
C VAL A 225 3.73 -10.94 -24.20
N PRO A 226 4.50 -9.95 -23.70
CA PRO A 226 3.89 -8.71 -23.26
C PRO A 226 3.28 -8.07 -24.50
N LEU A 227 1.96 -8.07 -24.58
CA LEU A 227 1.24 -7.23 -25.54
C LEU A 227 1.54 -5.79 -25.13
N SER A 228 2.54 -5.20 -25.76
CA SER A 228 2.84 -3.78 -25.68
C SER A 228 1.57 -2.99 -25.96
N SER A 229 1.12 -2.27 -24.94
CA SER A 229 0.06 -1.28 -24.97
C SER A 229 0.28 -0.30 -26.12
N PHE A 230 -0.78 -0.01 -26.86
CA PHE A 230 -0.84 1.06 -27.85
C PHE A 230 -0.79 2.42 -27.13
N GLY A 231 0.39 2.86 -26.69
CA GLY A 231 0.60 4.15 -26.04
C GLY A 231 0.66 5.32 -27.02
N GLN A 232 0.34 6.53 -26.54
CA GLN A 232 0.79 7.79 -27.17
C GLN A 232 2.32 7.73 -27.37
N ASP A 233 2.83 8.29 -28.48
CA ASP A 233 4.23 8.25 -28.92
C ASP A 233 5.23 8.25 -27.74
N GLY A 234 5.96 7.14 -27.61
CA GLY A 234 6.63 6.75 -26.36
C GLY A 234 7.84 7.63 -26.03
N GLY A 235 7.73 8.38 -24.93
CA GLY A 235 8.86 9.10 -24.34
C GLY A 235 9.95 8.15 -23.80
N ALA A 236 11.08 8.73 -23.42
CA ALA A 236 12.20 8.00 -22.87
C ALA A 236 11.99 7.73 -21.37
N VAL A 237 11.95 6.46 -20.97
CA VAL A 237 11.90 6.02 -19.56
C VAL A 237 13.31 5.64 -19.11
N LEU A 238 13.70 6.08 -17.91
CA LEU A 238 14.96 5.74 -17.25
C LEU A 238 14.69 5.22 -15.82
N THR A 239 15.43 4.20 -15.41
CA THR A 239 15.56 3.84 -13.99
C THR A 239 16.31 4.93 -13.22
N MET A 240 16.27 4.90 -11.89
CA MET A 240 17.06 5.84 -11.06
C MET A 240 18.57 5.66 -11.28
N GLU A 241 19.05 4.43 -11.46
CA GLU A 241 20.46 4.16 -11.79
C GLU A 241 20.83 4.73 -13.17
N GLU A 242 19.96 4.58 -14.17
CA GLU A 242 20.18 5.12 -15.51
C GLU A 242 20.17 6.65 -15.54
N PHE A 243 19.25 7.26 -14.79
CA PHE A 243 19.19 8.70 -14.59
C PHE A 243 20.49 9.23 -13.95
N GLU A 244 21.04 8.51 -12.98
CA GLU A 244 22.31 8.86 -12.35
C GLU A 244 23.52 8.73 -13.27
N ASN A 245 23.56 7.64 -14.04
CA ASN A 245 24.61 7.43 -15.03
C ASN A 245 24.55 8.47 -16.16
N TRP A 246 23.34 8.92 -16.51
CA TRP A 246 23.11 10.02 -17.45
C TRP A 246 23.76 11.32 -16.95
N LYS A 247 23.63 11.67 -15.66
CA LYS A 247 24.31 12.84 -15.06
C LYS A 247 25.83 12.78 -15.21
N LYS A 248 26.42 11.59 -15.10
CA LYS A 248 27.87 11.37 -15.17
C LYS A 248 28.42 11.39 -16.60
N GLN A 249 27.59 11.66 -17.61
CA GLN A 249 27.96 11.69 -19.04
C GLN A 249 28.70 10.41 -19.51
N GLN A 250 28.42 9.26 -18.89
CA GLN A 250 28.97 7.97 -19.33
C GLN A 250 28.15 7.45 -20.53
N ASN A 251 28.61 7.88 -21.70
CA ASN A 251 28.03 7.90 -23.06
C ASN A 251 27.49 6.58 -23.67
N SER A 252 26.25 6.20 -23.38
CA SER A 252 25.44 5.47 -24.39
C SER A 252 23.95 5.86 -24.39
N LYS A 253 23.36 6.07 -23.22
CA LYS A 253 21.92 6.41 -23.10
C LYS A 253 21.60 7.90 -23.21
N HIS A 254 22.57 8.79 -22.99
CA HIS A 254 22.37 10.23 -23.26
C HIS A 254 22.01 10.49 -24.73
N ALA A 255 22.77 9.88 -25.66
CA ALA A 255 22.47 9.97 -27.08
C ALA A 255 21.11 9.34 -27.44
N MET A 256 20.75 8.22 -26.79
CA MET A 256 19.44 7.57 -26.97
C MET A 256 18.29 8.50 -26.58
N VAL A 257 18.30 9.05 -25.36
CA VAL A 257 17.25 9.97 -24.86
C VAL A 257 17.16 11.21 -25.74
N MET A 258 18.30 11.83 -26.06
CA MET A 258 18.31 13.01 -26.95
C MET A 258 17.75 12.68 -28.34
N SER A 259 18.01 11.48 -28.87
CA SER A 259 17.44 11.05 -30.14
C SER A 259 15.93 10.81 -30.06
N GLN A 260 15.43 10.20 -28.98
CA GLN A 260 14.01 9.95 -28.77
C GLN A 260 13.23 11.25 -28.61
N LEU A 261 13.84 12.25 -27.96
CA LEU A 261 13.26 13.59 -27.83
C LEU A 261 13.35 14.43 -29.11
N ALA A 262 14.06 13.95 -30.14
CA ALA A 262 14.51 14.74 -31.28
C ALA A 262 15.10 16.10 -30.85
N ALA A 263 15.85 16.09 -29.74
CA ALA A 263 16.32 17.31 -29.09
C ALA A 263 17.36 18.02 -29.94
N LEU A 264 17.10 19.30 -30.22
CA LEU A 264 18.04 20.17 -30.92
C LEU A 264 19.28 20.39 -30.04
N GLU A 265 20.42 20.66 -30.66
CA GLU A 265 21.66 20.94 -29.93
C GLU A 265 21.51 22.14 -28.98
N SER A 266 20.67 23.12 -29.35
CA SER A 266 20.31 24.28 -28.52
C SER A 266 19.51 23.90 -27.26
N GLU A 267 18.77 22.79 -27.29
CA GLU A 267 17.94 22.33 -26.16
C GLU A 267 18.73 21.45 -25.19
N ARG A 268 19.85 20.85 -25.62
CA ARG A 268 20.64 19.92 -24.79
C ARG A 268 21.09 20.53 -23.46
N LYS A 269 21.60 21.76 -23.49
CA LYS A 269 22.03 22.47 -22.27
C LYS A 269 20.87 22.72 -21.30
N ALA A 270 19.66 22.94 -21.82
CA ALA A 270 18.48 23.14 -21.01
C ALA A 270 18.03 21.81 -20.37
N VAL A 271 18.08 20.70 -21.13
CA VAL A 271 17.83 19.35 -20.60
C VAL A 271 18.81 19.00 -19.48
N ASP A 272 20.11 19.23 -19.71
CA ASP A 272 21.17 18.99 -18.70
C ASP A 272 20.91 19.76 -17.42
N LYS A 273 20.57 21.05 -17.55
CA LYS A 273 20.24 21.90 -16.40
C LYS A 273 18.99 21.40 -15.67
N ALA A 274 17.91 21.09 -16.39
CA ALA A 274 16.66 20.61 -15.79
C ALA A 274 16.88 19.33 -14.98
N VAL A 275 17.72 18.42 -15.48
CA VAL A 275 18.08 17.20 -14.74
C VAL A 275 18.94 17.48 -13.51
N MET A 276 19.90 18.42 -13.57
CA MET A 276 20.67 18.82 -12.39
C MET A 276 19.78 19.46 -11.31
N ASP A 277 18.81 20.29 -11.71
CA ASP A 277 17.87 20.93 -10.79
C ASP A 277 16.92 19.89 -10.15
N LEU A 278 16.46 18.92 -10.95
CA LEU A 278 15.66 17.78 -10.50
C LEU A 278 16.44 16.91 -9.50
N ASP A 279 17.71 16.62 -9.78
CA ASP A 279 18.57 15.84 -8.89
C ASP A 279 18.74 16.50 -7.52
N LYS A 280 19.00 17.82 -7.50
CA LYS A 280 19.08 18.59 -6.27
C LYS A 280 17.78 18.52 -5.46
N THR A 281 16.64 18.50 -6.14
CA THR A 281 15.32 18.37 -5.53
C THR A 281 15.13 16.98 -4.92
N ILE A 282 15.47 15.91 -5.67
CA ILE A 282 15.41 14.52 -5.19
C ILE A 282 16.34 14.31 -3.98
N ALA A 283 17.57 14.83 -4.03
CA ALA A 283 18.50 14.76 -2.91
C ALA A 283 17.98 15.48 -1.67
N THR A 284 17.22 16.56 -1.85
CA THR A 284 16.57 17.27 -0.73
C THR A 284 15.41 16.48 -0.17
N ILE A 285 14.58 15.85 -1.01
CA ILE A 285 13.48 14.97 -0.62
C ILE A 285 14.00 13.79 0.20
N ARG A 286 15.06 13.12 -0.26
CA ARG A 286 15.66 11.97 0.45
C ARG A 286 16.09 12.31 1.87
N LYS A 287 16.71 13.48 2.06
CA LYS A 287 17.06 13.97 3.41
C LYS A 287 15.84 14.23 4.30
N GLN A 288 14.67 14.47 3.72
CA GLN A 288 13.43 14.64 4.49
C GLN A 288 12.83 13.29 4.91
N TRP A 289 13.13 12.20 4.19
CA TRP A 289 12.61 10.86 4.52
C TRP A 289 13.11 10.29 5.85
N ASP A 290 14.14 10.91 6.42
CA ASP A 290 14.68 10.56 7.75
C ASP A 290 13.81 11.13 8.90
N ASN A 291 12.80 11.95 8.61
CA ASN A 291 11.91 12.50 9.62
C ASN A 291 10.46 12.08 9.40
N VAL A 292 10.14 10.84 9.79
CA VAL A 292 8.86 10.20 9.47
C VAL A 292 7.65 10.99 9.98
N LYS A 293 7.75 11.64 11.15
CA LYS A 293 6.65 12.45 11.69
C LYS A 293 6.32 13.65 10.79
N LEU A 294 7.34 14.32 10.24
CA LEU A 294 7.15 15.41 9.27
C LEU A 294 6.59 14.92 7.93
N LEU A 295 6.83 13.67 7.55
CA LEU A 295 6.33 13.11 6.29
C LEU A 295 4.81 12.88 6.31
N TYR A 296 4.24 12.40 7.41
CA TYR A 296 2.80 12.14 7.46
C TYR A 296 1.95 13.42 7.29
N ASP A 297 2.37 14.53 7.91
CA ASP A 297 1.67 15.81 7.79
C ASP A 297 1.87 16.45 6.40
N ALA A 298 3.07 16.32 5.83
CA ALA A 298 3.41 16.96 4.55
C ALA A 298 2.79 16.27 3.31
N TYR A 299 2.37 14.99 3.41
CA TYR A 299 1.93 14.18 2.26
C TYR A 299 0.39 14.02 2.20
N ASN A 300 -0.34 14.98 2.77
CA ASN A 300 -1.81 14.97 2.87
C ASN A 300 -2.54 15.62 1.67
N ASN A 301 -1.91 15.73 0.49
CA ASN A 301 -2.41 16.49 -0.66
C ASN A 301 -3.53 15.81 -1.47
N GLY A 302 -4.57 15.31 -0.81
CA GLY A 302 -5.86 14.97 -1.45
C GLY A 302 -5.96 13.61 -2.16
N LEU A 303 -4.87 13.05 -2.69
CA LEU A 303 -4.86 11.68 -3.27
C LEU A 303 -4.92 10.56 -2.21
N GLY A 304 -4.69 10.90 -0.94
CA GLY A 304 -4.68 9.99 0.20
C GLY A 304 -5.95 10.02 1.04
N LYS A 305 -7.04 10.65 0.57
CA LYS A 305 -8.29 10.77 1.35
C LYS A 305 -8.81 9.44 1.89
N CYS A 306 -8.69 8.36 1.11
CA CYS A 306 -9.12 7.03 1.56
C CYS A 306 -8.13 6.37 2.54
N ILE A 307 -6.89 6.86 2.60
CA ILE A 307 -5.75 6.37 3.40
C ILE A 307 -5.61 7.16 4.71
N SER A 308 -6.59 7.98 5.08
CA SER A 308 -6.58 8.72 6.36
C SER A 308 -6.60 7.72 7.54
N SER A 309 -5.42 7.26 7.92
CA SER A 309 -5.19 6.29 8.97
C SER A 309 -4.67 7.05 10.18
N THR A 310 -5.51 7.93 10.72
CA THR A 310 -5.29 8.43 12.07
C THR A 310 -5.45 7.23 13.00
N PRO A 311 -4.50 6.96 13.92
CA PRO A 311 -4.71 5.96 14.96
C PRO A 311 -6.08 6.22 15.59
N PRO A 312 -6.96 5.20 15.74
CA PRO A 312 -8.24 5.42 16.37
C PRO A 312 -8.01 6.03 17.73
N ALA A 313 -8.64 7.17 18.02
CA ALA A 313 -8.68 7.68 19.37
C ALA A 313 -9.23 6.55 20.26
N GLN A 314 -8.53 6.22 21.36
CA GLN A 314 -8.91 5.18 22.32
C GLN A 314 -8.68 3.71 21.87
N ALA A 315 -7.75 3.43 20.96
CA ALA A 315 -7.30 2.05 20.77
C ALA A 315 -6.77 1.47 22.10
N PRO A 316 -7.21 0.26 22.53
CA PRO A 316 -6.76 -0.32 23.78
C PRO A 316 -5.24 -0.54 23.72
N SER A 317 -4.57 -0.23 24.82
CA SER A 317 -3.15 -0.54 25.00
C SER A 317 -3.02 -1.86 25.78
N ILE A 318 -1.99 -2.61 25.46
CA ILE A 318 -1.69 -3.89 26.08
C ILE A 318 -0.54 -3.69 27.08
N PRO A 319 -0.74 -3.92 28.38
CA PRO A 319 0.32 -3.84 29.37
C PRO A 319 1.38 -4.90 29.08
N SER A 320 2.66 -4.59 29.21
CA SER A 320 3.73 -5.58 29.06
C SER A 320 4.93 -5.20 29.92
N ILE A 321 5.64 -6.21 30.43
CA ILE A 321 6.75 -6.00 31.37
C ILE A 321 8.01 -5.44 30.71
N CYS A 322 8.26 -5.76 29.44
CA CYS A 322 9.46 -5.31 28.73
C CYS A 322 9.12 -4.22 27.70
N THR A 323 8.95 -2.97 28.13
CA THR A 323 8.53 -1.87 27.25
C THR A 323 9.60 -1.27 26.36
N ASP A 324 10.88 -1.53 26.65
CA ASP A 324 11.99 -0.75 26.10
C ASP A 324 12.38 -1.15 24.67
N LEU A 325 11.58 -2.03 24.06
CA LEU A 325 11.63 -2.36 22.64
C LEU A 325 10.99 -1.23 21.83
N SER A 326 11.78 -0.20 21.55
CA SER A 326 11.41 0.90 20.65
C SER A 326 11.38 0.41 19.20
N LEU A 327 10.44 0.91 18.38
CA LEU A 327 10.36 0.55 16.95
C LEU A 327 11.14 1.58 16.12
N ASP A 328 11.98 1.10 15.21
CA ASP A 328 12.63 1.87 14.16
C ASP A 328 11.64 2.29 13.05
N ASP A 329 12.12 3.12 12.11
CA ASP A 329 11.31 3.66 11.02
C ASP A 329 10.72 2.61 10.06
N ASN A 330 11.21 1.38 10.13
CA ASN A 330 10.79 0.24 9.32
C ASN A 330 9.89 -0.74 10.10
N GLY A 331 9.65 -0.47 11.39
CA GLY A 331 8.84 -1.31 12.29
C GLY A 331 9.60 -2.46 12.93
N TYR A 332 10.94 -2.41 12.97
CA TYR A 332 11.80 -3.35 13.71
C TYR A 332 12.18 -2.79 15.08
N ILE A 333 12.59 -3.65 16.01
CA ILE A 333 12.93 -3.22 17.38
C ILE A 333 14.37 -2.69 17.43
N SER A 334 14.59 -1.50 18.00
CA SER A 334 15.92 -0.99 18.38
C SER A 334 16.27 -1.42 19.81
N GLU A 335 17.37 -2.16 19.94
CA GLU A 335 17.87 -2.73 21.20
C GLU A 335 18.62 -1.67 22.01
N GLU A 336 18.25 -1.45 23.26
CA GLU A 336 19.18 -1.08 24.33
C GLU A 336 18.58 -1.51 25.69
N GLU A 337 19.27 -2.46 26.34
CA GLU A 337 19.12 -2.91 27.75
C GLU A 337 17.89 -3.78 28.13
N ASP A 338 17.93 -5.08 27.81
CA ASP A 338 17.69 -6.23 28.75
C ASP A 338 17.78 -7.57 27.97
N GLN A 339 18.98 -8.17 27.91
CA GLN A 339 19.31 -9.20 26.90
C GLN A 339 18.38 -10.43 26.90
N GLU A 340 17.94 -10.95 28.05
CA GLU A 340 17.12 -12.18 28.04
C GLU A 340 15.61 -11.93 27.92
N CYS A 341 15.09 -10.82 28.47
CA CYS A 341 13.66 -10.49 28.30
C CYS A 341 13.39 -9.99 26.89
N ALA A 342 14.20 -9.04 26.39
CA ALA A 342 14.05 -8.47 25.05
C ALA A 342 14.07 -9.55 23.96
N GLU A 343 14.98 -10.52 24.07
CA GLU A 343 15.11 -11.62 23.11
C GLU A 343 13.85 -12.49 23.03
N CYS A 344 13.14 -12.75 24.15
CA CYS A 344 11.89 -13.51 24.11
C CYS A 344 10.80 -12.78 23.32
N PHE A 345 10.66 -11.48 23.57
CA PHE A 345 9.58 -10.66 23.00
C PHE A 345 9.87 -10.18 21.57
N LEU A 346 11.12 -10.23 21.10
CA LEU A 346 11.54 -9.58 19.86
C LEU A 346 10.76 -10.07 18.63
N GLU A 347 10.79 -11.38 18.35
CA GLU A 347 10.10 -11.90 17.16
C GLU A 347 8.57 -11.84 17.31
N ALA A 348 8.05 -12.20 18.49
CA ALA A 348 6.61 -12.15 18.77
C ALA A 348 6.02 -10.74 18.58
N ARG A 349 6.73 -9.69 19.04
CA ARG A 349 6.29 -8.29 18.84
C ARG A 349 6.44 -7.84 17.40
N LYS A 350 7.47 -8.29 16.69
CA LYS A 350 7.65 -7.99 15.27
C LYS A 350 6.53 -8.61 14.45
N GLU A 351 6.19 -9.87 14.68
CA GLU A 351 5.07 -10.54 14.01
C GLU A 351 3.74 -9.88 14.35
N PHE A 352 3.48 -9.62 15.63
CA PHE A 352 2.29 -8.91 16.10
C PHE A 352 2.12 -7.55 15.41
N ASN A 353 3.17 -6.72 15.38
CA ASN A 353 3.12 -5.43 14.72
C ASN A 353 2.97 -5.57 13.20
N ASN A 354 3.66 -6.51 12.56
CA ASN A 354 3.47 -6.80 11.15
C ASN A 354 2.00 -7.13 10.83
N ILE A 355 1.35 -7.97 11.63
CA ILE A 355 -0.06 -8.32 11.46
C ILE A 355 -0.97 -7.10 11.64
N ARG A 356 -0.70 -6.23 12.64
CA ARG A 356 -1.42 -4.94 12.80
C ARG A 356 -1.34 -4.10 11.52
N TYR A 357 -0.16 -4.01 10.89
CA TYR A 357 -0.01 -3.32 9.61
C TYR A 357 -0.79 -4.00 8.49
N GLN A 358 -0.74 -5.33 8.40
CA GLN A 358 -1.48 -6.04 7.36
C GLN A 358 -3.00 -5.84 7.47
N PHE A 359 -3.56 -5.77 8.67
CA PHE A 359 -4.98 -5.43 8.86
C PHE A 359 -5.33 -4.04 8.33
N GLU A 360 -4.55 -3.02 8.71
CA GLU A 360 -4.77 -1.66 8.19
C GLU A 360 -4.63 -1.58 6.68
N LYS A 361 -3.63 -2.28 6.13
CA LYS A 361 -3.42 -2.36 4.68
C LYS A 361 -4.64 -2.98 4.01
N LEU A 362 -5.10 -4.13 4.50
CA LEU A 362 -6.26 -4.83 3.95
C LEU A 362 -7.52 -3.95 3.98
N ALA A 363 -7.81 -3.32 5.11
CA ALA A 363 -8.96 -2.42 5.27
C ALA A 363 -8.87 -1.18 4.38
N THR A 364 -7.68 -0.59 4.26
CA THR A 364 -7.44 0.57 3.41
C THR A 364 -7.60 0.21 1.93
N ILE A 365 -7.04 -0.92 1.50
CA ILE A 365 -7.17 -1.43 0.13
C ILE A 365 -8.65 -1.62 -0.21
N TYR A 366 -9.40 -2.30 0.66
CA TYR A 366 -10.82 -2.53 0.48
C TYR A 366 -11.59 -1.22 0.29
N LYS A 367 -11.45 -0.31 1.26
CA LYS A 367 -12.11 1.00 1.26
C LYS A 367 -11.78 1.79 -0.01
N CYS A 368 -10.49 1.98 -0.31
CA CYS A 368 -10.05 2.74 -1.48
C CYS A 368 -10.54 2.12 -2.80
N THR A 369 -10.56 0.79 -2.92
CA THR A 369 -11.05 0.12 -4.14
C THR A 369 -12.56 0.28 -4.31
N LYS A 370 -13.32 0.21 -3.21
CA LYS A 370 -14.77 0.40 -3.22
C LYS A 370 -15.12 1.85 -3.57
N ASP A 371 -14.42 2.82 -2.98
CA ASP A 371 -14.56 4.24 -3.32
C ASP A 371 -14.29 4.50 -4.81
N PHE A 372 -13.19 3.95 -5.34
CA PHE A 372 -12.86 4.02 -6.77
C PHE A 372 -13.97 3.41 -7.64
N SER A 373 -14.43 2.20 -7.28
CA SER A 373 -15.44 1.47 -8.07
C SER A 373 -16.77 2.22 -8.10
N ASN A 374 -17.18 2.80 -6.97
CA ASN A 374 -18.37 3.64 -6.86
C ASN A 374 -18.23 4.91 -7.71
N ALA A 375 -17.07 5.57 -7.68
CA ALA A 375 -16.80 6.75 -8.49
C ALA A 375 -16.81 6.43 -9.99
N ALA A 376 -16.25 5.29 -10.40
CA ALA A 376 -16.27 4.84 -11.79
C ALA A 376 -17.70 4.52 -12.26
N ILE A 377 -18.51 3.86 -11.42
CA ILE A 377 -19.94 3.62 -11.70
C ILE A 377 -20.70 4.92 -11.85
N SER A 378 -20.56 5.85 -10.90
CA SER A 378 -21.23 7.17 -10.98
C SER A 378 -20.85 7.91 -12.25
N PHE A 379 -19.56 7.98 -12.59
CA PHE A 379 -19.10 8.64 -13.80
C PHE A 379 -19.69 8.02 -15.07
N GLY A 380 -19.70 6.69 -15.16
CA GLY A 380 -20.25 6.02 -16.33
C GLY A 380 -21.78 6.13 -16.43
N ASP A 381 -22.49 6.08 -15.32
CA ASP A 381 -23.94 6.31 -15.27
C ASP A 381 -24.27 7.73 -15.76
N ASP A 382 -23.51 8.74 -15.32
CA ASP A 382 -23.67 10.12 -15.76
C ASP A 382 -23.41 10.28 -17.27
N VAL A 383 -22.27 9.79 -17.77
CA VAL A 383 -21.87 9.98 -19.19
C VAL A 383 -22.73 9.14 -20.15
N SER A 384 -23.14 7.95 -19.76
CA SER A 384 -23.92 7.05 -20.63
C SER A 384 -25.32 7.61 -20.94
N GLY A 385 -25.91 8.40 -20.03
CA GLY A 385 -27.19 9.08 -20.22
C GLY A 385 -27.20 10.12 -21.34
N PHE A 386 -26.04 10.65 -21.75
CA PHE A 386 -25.92 11.71 -22.75
C PHE A 386 -25.58 11.22 -24.17
N THR A 387 -25.30 9.93 -24.38
CA THR A 387 -24.90 9.43 -25.71
C THR A 387 -26.11 9.23 -26.64
N PRO A 388 -26.22 9.92 -27.80
CA PRO A 388 -27.45 9.97 -28.63
C PRO A 388 -27.83 8.66 -29.35
N SER A 389 -27.02 7.62 -29.24
CA SER A 389 -27.24 6.33 -29.89
C SER A 389 -27.03 5.23 -28.85
N GLY A 390 -28.09 4.52 -28.46
CA GLY A 390 -28.14 3.56 -27.33
C GLY A 390 -27.10 2.43 -27.30
N VAL A 391 -26.16 2.38 -28.25
CA VAL A 391 -24.94 1.56 -28.25
C VAL A 391 -23.99 1.96 -27.11
N GLY A 392 -23.91 3.25 -26.75
CA GLY A 392 -23.10 3.73 -25.63
C GLY A 392 -23.59 3.22 -24.27
N GLY A 393 -24.91 3.25 -24.05
CA GLY A 393 -25.55 2.71 -22.84
C GLY A 393 -25.36 1.20 -22.67
N LEU A 394 -25.49 0.40 -23.73
CA LEU A 394 -25.30 -1.05 -23.66
C LEU A 394 -23.84 -1.45 -23.35
N ALA A 395 -22.88 -0.75 -23.95
CA ALA A 395 -21.46 -0.95 -23.65
C ALA A 395 -21.16 -0.59 -22.18
N TRP A 396 -21.71 0.52 -21.69
CA TRP A 396 -21.59 0.92 -20.29
C TRP A 396 -22.18 -0.12 -19.32
N GLN A 397 -23.40 -0.62 -19.57
CA GLN A 397 -24.02 -1.65 -18.73
C GLN A 397 -23.21 -2.94 -18.63
N THR A 398 -22.43 -3.28 -19.66
CA THR A 398 -21.51 -4.41 -19.63
C THR A 398 -20.29 -4.11 -18.75
N GLN A 399 -19.70 -2.92 -18.88
CA GLN A 399 -18.58 -2.49 -18.03
C GLN A 399 -18.99 -2.37 -16.56
N ARG A 400 -20.17 -1.81 -16.28
CA ARG A 400 -20.72 -1.73 -14.93
C ARG A 400 -20.83 -3.10 -14.27
N ARG A 401 -21.39 -4.10 -14.97
CA ARG A 401 -21.46 -5.49 -14.46
C ARG A 401 -20.09 -6.09 -14.15
N ASN A 402 -19.07 -5.78 -14.95
CA ASN A 402 -17.70 -6.23 -14.67
C ASN A 402 -17.13 -5.55 -13.42
N ILE A 403 -17.43 -4.27 -13.21
CA ILE A 403 -17.03 -3.54 -12.01
C ILE A 403 -17.70 -4.11 -10.77
N GLU A 404 -19.03 -4.29 -10.80
CA GLU A 404 -19.78 -4.87 -9.68
C GLU A 404 -19.28 -6.27 -9.33
N LYS A 405 -19.05 -7.13 -10.33
CA LYS A 405 -18.46 -8.45 -10.12
C LYS A 405 -17.08 -8.38 -9.45
N SER A 406 -16.24 -7.44 -9.89
CA SER A 406 -14.90 -7.24 -9.33
C SER A 406 -14.96 -6.80 -7.87
N VAL A 407 -15.94 -5.99 -7.49
CA VAL A 407 -16.20 -5.61 -6.09
C VAL A 407 -16.61 -6.82 -5.25
N THR A 408 -17.50 -7.68 -5.76
CA THR A 408 -17.87 -8.92 -5.05
C THR A 408 -16.68 -9.87 -4.86
N GLU A 409 -15.79 -10.00 -5.85
CA GLU A 409 -14.57 -10.80 -5.72
C GLU A 409 -13.60 -10.21 -4.69
N LEU A 410 -13.49 -8.87 -4.63
CA LEU A 410 -12.72 -8.17 -3.61
C LEU A 410 -13.28 -8.42 -2.21
N GLU A 411 -14.60 -8.37 -2.01
CA GLU A 411 -15.26 -8.65 -0.72
C GLU A 411 -14.94 -10.07 -0.23
N GLN A 412 -15.00 -11.06 -1.12
CA GLN A 412 -14.64 -12.44 -0.79
C GLN A 412 -13.15 -12.59 -0.44
N ALA A 413 -12.28 -11.91 -1.18
CA ALA A 413 -10.84 -11.91 -0.92
C ALA A 413 -10.53 -11.24 0.42
N TYR A 414 -11.23 -10.15 0.75
CA TYR A 414 -11.14 -9.48 2.04
C TYR A 414 -11.54 -10.41 3.18
N ASP A 415 -12.74 -10.97 3.13
CA ASP A 415 -13.29 -11.81 4.22
C ASP A 415 -12.40 -13.04 4.47
N LYS A 416 -11.84 -13.62 3.40
CA LYS A 416 -10.85 -14.71 3.51
C LYS A 416 -9.56 -14.26 4.19
N LYS A 417 -8.95 -13.16 3.73
CA LYS A 417 -7.67 -12.67 4.27
C LYS A 417 -7.81 -12.16 5.70
N TYR A 418 -8.94 -11.55 6.02
CA TYR A 418 -9.32 -11.15 7.36
C TYR A 418 -9.31 -12.34 8.32
N GLY A 419 -9.93 -13.47 7.94
CA GLY A 419 -9.88 -14.70 8.73
C GLY A 419 -8.47 -15.26 8.94
N GLU A 420 -7.64 -15.24 7.90
CA GLU A 420 -6.22 -15.63 7.99
C GLU A 420 -5.45 -14.72 8.97
N PHE A 421 -5.64 -13.41 8.91
CA PHE A 421 -4.97 -12.45 9.79
C PHE A 421 -5.45 -12.52 11.23
N LEU A 422 -6.73 -12.85 11.48
CA LEU A 422 -7.21 -13.11 12.83
C LEU A 422 -6.49 -14.30 13.45
N GLN A 423 -6.32 -15.39 12.70
CA GLN A 423 -5.56 -16.54 13.20
C GLN A 423 -4.11 -16.15 13.50
N SER A 424 -3.43 -15.46 12.57
CA SER A 424 -2.05 -15.01 12.80
C SER A 424 -1.94 -14.07 13.99
N LEU A 425 -2.92 -13.18 14.21
CA LEU A 425 -2.94 -12.29 15.38
C LEU A 425 -3.05 -13.08 16.68
N ALA A 426 -3.95 -14.07 16.73
CA ALA A 426 -4.08 -14.95 17.89
C ALA A 426 -2.78 -15.70 18.15
N ASP A 427 -2.15 -16.27 17.11
CA ASP A 427 -0.88 -17.00 17.22
C ASP A 427 0.23 -16.10 17.79
N ALA A 428 0.43 -14.90 17.22
CA ALA A 428 1.44 -13.95 17.70
C ALA A 428 1.17 -13.48 19.14
N MET A 429 -0.10 -13.31 19.53
CA MET A 429 -0.46 -12.95 20.90
C MET A 429 -0.26 -14.10 21.91
N MET A 430 -0.40 -15.35 21.47
CA MET A 430 -0.04 -16.51 22.29
C MET A 430 1.46 -16.63 22.49
N GLU A 431 2.29 -16.28 21.50
CA GLU A 431 3.74 -16.19 21.68
C GLU A 431 4.12 -15.11 22.70
N LEU A 432 3.48 -13.94 22.65
CA LEU A 432 3.65 -12.91 23.68
C LEU A 432 3.26 -13.43 25.06
N ASN A 433 2.16 -14.18 25.17
CA ASN A 433 1.72 -14.79 26.43
C ASN A 433 2.75 -15.77 27.02
N ILE A 434 3.48 -16.53 26.19
CA ILE A 434 4.54 -17.42 26.66
C ILE A 434 5.68 -16.62 27.32
N CYS A 435 6.06 -15.49 26.72
CA CYS A 435 7.10 -14.62 27.27
C CYS A 435 6.62 -13.90 28.54
N GLU A 436 5.38 -13.43 28.57
CA GLU A 436 4.77 -12.84 29.76
C GLU A 436 4.67 -13.85 30.91
N ALA A 437 4.25 -15.09 30.66
CA ALA A 437 4.21 -16.12 31.69
C ALA A 437 5.60 -16.47 32.26
N LYS A 438 6.67 -16.29 31.47
CA LYS A 438 8.05 -16.58 31.89
C LYS A 438 8.67 -15.46 32.72
N TYR A 439 8.37 -14.20 32.39
CA TYR A 439 9.07 -13.04 32.94
C TYR A 439 8.17 -12.04 33.66
N GLY A 440 6.89 -11.99 33.32
CA GLY A 440 5.92 -11.00 33.78
C GLY A 440 4.65 -11.63 34.33
N VAL A 441 3.55 -11.50 33.59
CA VAL A 441 2.21 -11.82 34.10
C VAL A 441 1.71 -13.19 33.65
N GLU A 442 1.33 -14.02 34.62
CA GLU A 442 0.56 -15.25 34.38
C GLU A 442 -0.83 -14.93 33.81
N ASP A 443 -1.30 -15.76 32.87
CA ASP A 443 -2.57 -15.60 32.16
C ASP A 443 -2.75 -14.24 31.46
N TRP A 444 -1.65 -13.64 31.00
CA TRP A 444 -1.63 -12.33 30.34
C TRP A 444 -2.62 -12.21 29.18
N TYR A 445 -2.76 -13.26 28.37
CA TYR A 445 -3.70 -13.26 27.25
C TYR A 445 -5.14 -13.10 27.72
N ASP A 446 -5.57 -13.87 28.71
CA ASP A 446 -6.94 -13.83 29.21
C ASP A 446 -7.25 -12.49 29.90
N ARG A 447 -6.25 -11.88 30.53
CA ARG A 447 -6.38 -10.59 31.25
C ARG A 447 -6.36 -9.37 30.34
N PHE A 448 -5.49 -9.37 29.32
CA PHE A 448 -5.23 -8.19 28.51
C PHE A 448 -5.31 -8.46 27.00
N GLY A 449 -4.72 -9.58 26.55
CA GLY A 449 -4.65 -9.93 25.14
C GLY A 449 -6.03 -10.10 24.49
N TYR A 450 -6.95 -10.80 25.13
CA TYR A 450 -8.26 -11.11 24.58
C TYR A 450 -9.09 -9.86 24.25
N MET A 451 -9.05 -8.84 25.11
CA MET A 451 -9.73 -7.56 24.84
C MET A 451 -9.19 -6.87 23.59
N TYR A 452 -7.87 -6.89 23.41
CA TYR A 452 -7.23 -6.32 22.22
C TYR A 452 -7.57 -7.13 20.96
N PHE A 453 -7.57 -8.45 21.05
CA PHE A 453 -7.97 -9.34 19.96
C PHE A 453 -9.40 -9.06 19.48
N GLU A 454 -10.37 -9.01 20.41
CA GLU A 454 -11.77 -8.72 20.07
C GLU A 454 -11.95 -7.30 19.52
N PHE A 455 -11.19 -6.31 20.02
CA PHE A 455 -11.15 -4.97 19.44
C PHE A 455 -10.68 -5.00 17.98
N MET A 456 -9.56 -5.67 17.68
CA MET A 456 -9.02 -5.76 16.32
C MET A 456 -10.00 -6.46 15.38
N LYS A 457 -10.65 -7.52 15.87
CA LYS A 457 -11.70 -8.25 15.16
C LYS A 457 -12.88 -7.32 14.81
N ASP A 458 -13.52 -6.66 15.78
CA ASP A 458 -14.64 -5.76 15.45
C ASP A 458 -14.21 -4.59 14.56
N LYS A 459 -13.01 -4.03 14.79
CA LYS A 459 -12.49 -2.89 14.02
C LYS A 459 -12.35 -3.19 12.54
N TYR A 460 -11.77 -4.34 12.18
CA TYR A 460 -11.49 -4.69 10.78
C TYR A 460 -12.53 -5.64 10.18
N GLN A 461 -13.54 -6.04 10.93
CA GLN A 461 -14.67 -6.72 10.33
C GLN A 461 -15.38 -5.79 9.35
N ARG A 462 -15.63 -6.29 8.14
CA ARG A 462 -16.41 -5.59 7.14
C ARG A 462 -17.88 -5.50 7.59
N LYS A 463 -18.48 -4.30 7.53
CA LYS A 463 -19.82 -4.00 8.09
C LYS A 463 -20.89 -3.65 7.04
N ASP A 464 -20.55 -3.71 5.77
CA ASP A 464 -21.34 -3.18 4.64
C ASP A 464 -21.98 -4.25 3.75
#